data_AF-A0A2M8R9U0-F1
#
_entry.id   AF-A0A2M8R9U0-F1
#
_cell.length_a   1.000
_cell.length_b   1.000
_cell.length_c   1.000
_cell.angle_alpha   90.00
_cell.angle_beta   90.00
_cell.angle_gamma   90.00
#
_symmetry.space_group_name_H-M   'P 1'
#
loop_
_entity.id
_entity.type
_entity.pdbx_description
1 polymer ?
#
loop_
_entity_poly.entity_id
_entity_poly.type
_entity_poly.pdbx_seq_one_letter_code
_entity_poly.pdbx_strand_id
1 'polypeptide(L)'
;MAKQAGSTIRSVRGSRTGRPIMALLDLLGRRWSLRILWELRGEPLTSRALRTACDEASPTVLQARLSELREAGFVELGDAGGYRLTPLGRELCETFMPLHRFAERWKR
;
A
#
# COMPACT_ATOMS: atom_id res chain seq x y z
N MET A 1 6.45 7.25 -34.63
CA MET A 1 7.50 6.64 -33.79
C MET A 1 7.36 7.22 -32.38
N ALA A 2 6.65 6.52 -31.49
CA ALA A 2 6.36 7.03 -30.14
C ALA A 2 7.53 6.71 -29.19
N LYS A 3 8.04 7.76 -28.55
CA LYS A 3 9.17 7.74 -27.62
C LYS A 3 8.73 7.08 -26.31
N GLN A 4 9.31 5.92 -25.98
CA GLN A 4 9.11 5.28 -24.68
C GLN A 4 9.61 6.21 -23.57
N ALA A 5 8.70 6.63 -22.70
CA ALA A 5 9.03 7.30 -21.46
C ALA A 5 9.63 6.25 -20.51
N GLY A 6 10.96 6.27 -20.36
CA GLY A 6 11.66 5.45 -19.38
C GLY A 6 11.20 5.85 -17.98
N SER A 7 10.45 4.97 -17.31
CA SER A 7 10.19 5.08 -15.88
C SER A 7 11.53 4.98 -15.15
N THR A 8 12.04 6.10 -14.66
CA THR A 8 13.23 6.13 -13.82
C THR A 8 12.88 5.42 -12.52
N ILE A 9 13.31 4.16 -12.40
CA ILE A 9 13.09 3.39 -11.17
C ILE A 9 13.85 4.08 -10.05
N ARG A 10 13.11 4.76 -9.18
CA ARG A 10 13.64 5.40 -7.98
C ARG A 10 14.35 4.34 -7.15
N SER A 11 15.63 4.55 -6.89
CA SER A 11 16.40 3.66 -6.02
C SER A 11 15.75 3.61 -4.64
N VAL A 12 15.40 2.39 -4.21
CA VAL A 12 14.80 2.14 -2.89
C VAL A 12 15.88 1.76 -1.89
N ARG A 13 15.63 2.09 -0.62
CA ARG A 13 16.62 1.97 0.45
C ARG A 13 17.09 0.51 0.55
N GLY A 14 18.38 0.25 0.39
CA GLY A 14 18.96 -1.10 0.46
C GLY A 14 18.97 -1.91 -0.84
N SER A 15 18.53 -1.37 -1.99
CA SER A 15 18.60 -2.06 -3.28
C SER A 15 19.25 -1.22 -4.37
N ARG A 16 20.38 -1.68 -4.91
CA ARG A 16 21.11 -1.05 -6.03
C ARG A 16 20.55 -1.41 -7.41
N THR A 17 19.59 -2.34 -7.49
CA THR A 17 19.24 -3.04 -8.75
C THR A 17 17.97 -2.54 -9.43
N GLY A 18 17.22 -1.62 -8.83
CA GLY A 18 15.96 -1.12 -9.41
C GLY A 18 14.92 -2.21 -9.65
N ARG A 19 14.99 -3.35 -8.95
CA ARG A 19 14.04 -4.45 -9.16
C ARG A 19 12.63 -4.05 -8.69
N PRO A 20 11.57 -4.19 -9.52
CA PRO A 20 10.20 -3.79 -9.16
C PRO A 20 9.71 -4.40 -7.84
N ILE A 21 10.04 -5.66 -7.58
CA ILE A 21 9.69 -6.34 -6.32
C ILE A 21 10.31 -5.65 -5.08
N MET A 22 11.52 -5.09 -5.20
CA MET A 22 12.16 -4.38 -4.08
C MET A 22 11.47 -3.05 -3.81
N ALA A 23 11.01 -2.35 -4.86
CA ALA A 23 10.25 -1.12 -4.71
C ALA A 23 8.88 -1.37 -4.07
N LEU A 24 8.21 -2.45 -4.47
CA LEU A 24 6.97 -2.90 -3.84
C LEU A 24 7.20 -3.22 -2.35
N LEU A 25 8.20 -4.06 -2.04
CA LEU A 25 8.49 -4.45 -0.66
C LEU A 25 8.92 -3.26 0.21
N ASP A 26 9.65 -2.28 -0.33
CA ASP A 26 9.96 -1.04 0.39
C ASP A 26 8.68 -0.26 0.72
N LEU A 27 7.77 -0.05 -0.24
CA LEU A 27 6.51 0.64 0.00
C LEU A 27 5.67 -0.10 1.05
N LEU A 28 5.56 -1.42 0.95
CA LEU A 28 4.80 -2.24 1.91
C LEU A 28 5.43 -2.30 3.30
N GLY A 29 6.77 -2.22 3.39
CA GLY A 29 7.50 -2.16 4.65
C GLY A 29 7.40 -0.81 5.37
N ARG A 30 6.88 0.25 4.72
CA ARG A 30 6.67 1.54 5.37
C ARG A 30 5.60 1.44 6.45
N ARG A 31 5.79 2.20 7.53
CA ARG A 31 4.85 2.25 8.67
C ARG A 31 3.43 2.54 8.17
N TRP A 32 2.49 1.72 8.63
CA TRP A 32 1.07 1.73 8.27
C TRP A 32 0.69 1.25 6.87
N SER A 33 1.61 1.03 5.93
CA SER A 33 1.24 0.61 4.56
C SER A 33 0.41 -0.68 4.53
N LEU A 34 0.92 -1.76 5.12
CA LEU A 34 0.21 -3.04 5.18
C LEU A 34 -1.06 -2.95 6.03
N ARG A 35 -1.05 -2.17 7.13
CA ARG A 35 -2.23 -1.98 7.98
C ARG A 35 -3.35 -1.29 7.20
N ILE A 36 -3.05 -0.20 6.48
CA ILE A 36 -4.04 0.52 5.65
C ILE A 36 -4.63 -0.41 4.58
N LEU A 37 -3.78 -1.14 3.85
CA LEU A 37 -4.26 -2.08 2.83
C LEU A 37 -5.17 -3.15 3.43
N TRP A 38 -4.81 -3.66 4.62
CA TRP A 38 -5.62 -4.64 5.34
C TRP A 38 -6.98 -4.10 5.76
N GLU A 39 -7.04 -2.90 6.34
CA GLU A 39 -8.32 -2.29 6.76
C GLU A 39 -9.23 -1.98 5.57
N LEU A 40 -8.65 -1.61 4.42
CA LEU A 40 -9.38 -1.32 3.19
C LEU A 40 -9.82 -2.56 2.39
N ARG A 41 -9.49 -3.77 2.84
CA ARG A 41 -9.84 -5.02 2.12
C ARG A 41 -11.34 -5.31 2.10
N GLY A 42 -12.08 -4.73 3.05
CA GLY A 42 -13.53 -4.83 3.13
C GLY A 42 -14.18 -3.64 2.46
N GLU A 43 -14.74 -2.75 3.28
CA GLU A 43 -15.48 -1.57 2.84
C GLU A 43 -14.59 -0.33 2.69
N PRO A 44 -15.02 0.68 1.91
CA PRO A 44 -14.37 1.98 1.88
C PRO A 44 -14.34 2.64 3.27
N LEU A 45 -13.20 3.21 3.65
CA LEU A 45 -13.01 3.89 4.94
C LEU A 45 -12.64 5.36 4.77
N THR A 46 -13.21 6.22 5.60
CA THR A 46 -12.80 7.63 5.68
C THR A 46 -11.40 7.75 6.29
N SER A 47 -10.73 8.89 6.09
CA SER A 47 -9.44 9.15 6.76
C SER A 47 -9.54 9.00 8.28
N ARG A 48 -10.67 9.40 8.89
CA ARG A 48 -10.87 9.30 10.34
C ARG A 48 -10.97 7.84 10.78
N ALA A 49 -11.74 7.02 10.08
CA ALA A 49 -11.85 5.59 10.38
C ALA A 49 -10.49 4.87 10.25
N LEU A 50 -9.72 5.19 9.21
CA LEU A 50 -8.38 4.64 9.03
C LEU A 50 -7.40 5.05 10.14
N ARG A 51 -7.50 6.29 10.65
CA ARG A 51 -6.67 6.72 11.79
C ARG A 51 -6.94 5.88 13.03
N THR A 52 -8.21 5.69 13.36
CA THR A 52 -8.61 4.88 14.51
C THR A 52 -8.20 3.42 14.34
N ALA A 53 -8.35 2.85 13.13
CA ALA A 53 -7.92 1.49 12.85
C ALA A 53 -6.38 1.31 12.85
N CYS A 54 -5.62 2.39 12.70
CA CYS A 54 -4.15 2.44 12.75
C CYS A 54 -3.63 3.02 14.08
N ASP A 55 -4.22 2.62 15.21
CA ASP A 55 -3.79 3.00 16.58
C ASP A 55 -3.53 4.51 16.75
N GLU A 56 -4.46 5.33 16.26
CA GLU A 56 -4.37 6.81 16.28
C GLU A 56 -3.13 7.38 15.57
N ALA A 57 -2.71 6.74 14.47
CA ALA A 57 -1.63 7.19 13.60
C ALA A 57 -1.71 8.69 13.28
N SER A 58 -0.61 9.43 13.50
CA SER A 58 -0.48 10.87 13.17
C SER A 58 -1.10 11.22 11.80
N PRO A 59 -1.88 12.33 11.67
CA PRO A 59 -2.67 12.58 10.47
C PRO A 59 -1.76 12.76 9.26
N THR A 60 -0.64 13.45 9.46
CA THR A 60 0.38 13.68 8.44
C THR A 60 1.00 12.38 7.96
N VAL A 61 1.28 11.45 8.87
CA VAL A 61 1.88 10.14 8.52
C VAL A 61 0.87 9.28 7.75
N LEU A 62 -0.39 9.25 8.20
CA LEU A 62 -1.45 8.51 7.51
C LEU A 62 -1.71 9.08 6.11
N GLN A 63 -1.82 10.40 5.98
CA GLN A 63 -2.03 11.04 4.69
C GLN A 63 -0.85 10.84 3.74
N ALA A 64 0.39 10.94 4.22
CA ALA A 64 1.56 10.61 3.42
C ALA A 64 1.53 9.16 2.91
N ARG A 65 1.10 8.20 3.75
CA ARG A 65 0.87 6.82 3.30
C ARG A 65 -0.20 6.71 2.25
N LEU A 66 -1.35 7.32 2.47
CA LEU A 66 -2.48 7.26 1.54
C LEU A 66 -2.10 7.85 0.19
N SER A 67 -1.40 8.99 0.16
CA SER A 67 -0.90 9.58 -1.09
C SER A 67 0.02 8.62 -1.84
N GLU A 68 1.00 8.00 -1.18
CA GLU A 68 1.90 7.08 -1.85
C GLU A 68 1.24 5.78 -2.33
N LEU A 69 0.28 5.25 -1.56
CA LEU A 69 -0.52 4.09 -1.99
C LEU A 69 -1.45 4.42 -3.17
N ARG A 70 -1.90 5.68 -3.25
CA ARG A 70 -2.67 6.20 -4.40
C ARG A 70 -1.80 6.40 -5.63
N GLU A 71 -0.62 6.99 -5.47
CA GLU A 71 0.37 7.15 -6.54
C GLU A 71 0.81 5.79 -7.10
N ALA A 72 0.94 4.77 -6.23
CA ALA A 72 1.22 3.40 -6.63
C ALA A 72 0.01 2.66 -7.25
N GLY A 73 -1.18 3.28 -7.26
CA GLY A 73 -2.39 2.72 -7.85
C GLY A 73 -3.07 1.62 -7.03
N PHE A 74 -2.73 1.45 -5.75
CA PHE A 74 -3.37 0.44 -4.88
C PHE A 74 -4.61 0.94 -4.17
N VAL A 75 -4.67 2.25 -3.90
CA VAL A 75 -5.78 2.90 -3.20
C VAL A 75 -6.34 4.01 -4.07
N GLU A 76 -7.64 4.24 -3.97
CA GLU A 76 -8.31 5.39 -4.57
C GLU A 76 -9.25 6.06 -3.56
N LEU A 77 -9.56 7.33 -3.78
CA LEU A 77 -10.59 8.06 -3.02
C LEU A 77 -11.88 8.00 -3.83
N GLY A 78 -12.90 7.33 -3.28
CA GLY A 78 -14.21 7.24 -3.90
C GLY A 78 -15.00 8.55 -3.79
N ASP A 79 -16.03 8.67 -4.62
CA ASP A 79 -16.83 9.89 -4.80
C ASP A 79 -17.54 10.34 -3.51
N ALA A 80 -17.88 9.40 -2.63
CA ALA A 80 -18.48 9.67 -1.32
C ALA A 80 -17.46 10.05 -0.21
N GLY A 81 -16.17 10.23 -0.55
CA GLY A 81 -15.14 10.67 0.39
C GLY A 81 -14.45 9.57 1.22
N GLY A 82 -14.64 8.30 0.86
CA GLY A 82 -13.96 7.15 1.47
C GLY A 82 -12.83 6.59 0.61
N TYR A 83 -11.72 6.18 1.22
CA TYR A 83 -10.66 5.45 0.54
C TYR A 83 -11.05 4.00 0.36
N ARG A 84 -10.68 3.40 -0.77
CA ARG A 84 -10.91 1.97 -1.06
C ARG A 84 -9.75 1.40 -1.85
N LEU A 85 -9.61 0.08 -1.84
CA LEU A 85 -8.69 -0.59 -2.75
C LEU A 85 -9.16 -0.46 -4.21
N THR A 86 -8.20 -0.23 -5.10
CA THR A 86 -8.39 -0.41 -6.54
C THR A 86 -8.44 -1.91 -6.88
N PRO A 87 -8.75 -2.31 -8.13
CA PRO A 87 -8.58 -3.70 -8.57
C PRO A 87 -7.16 -4.24 -8.33
N LEU A 88 -6.13 -3.42 -8.62
CA LEU A 88 -4.73 -3.76 -8.38
C LEU A 88 -4.42 -3.91 -6.88
N GLY A 89 -4.97 -3.04 -6.04
CA GLY A 89 -4.82 -3.14 -4.58
C GLY A 89 -5.45 -4.40 -4.00
N ARG A 90 -6.60 -4.83 -4.53
CA ARG A 90 -7.24 -6.11 -4.17
C ARG A 90 -6.39 -7.30 -4.59
N GLU A 91 -5.90 -7.32 -5.82
CA GLU A 91 -4.99 -8.36 -6.31
C GLU A 91 -3.73 -8.49 -5.43
N LEU A 92 -3.15 -7.36 -5.04
CA LEU A 92 -2.00 -7.34 -4.13
C LEU A 92 -2.35 -7.96 -2.77
N CYS A 93 -3.50 -7.63 -2.18
CA CYS A 93 -3.93 -8.19 -0.90
C CYS A 93 -4.10 -9.71 -0.97
N GLU A 94 -4.74 -10.22 -2.03
CA GLU A 94 -4.89 -11.66 -2.25
C GLU A 94 -3.53 -12.35 -2.45
N THR A 95 -2.64 -11.74 -3.22
CA THR A 95 -1.26 -12.23 -3.44
C THR A 95 -0.44 -12.27 -2.14
N PHE A 96 -0.71 -11.36 -1.20
CA PHE A 96 -0.05 -11.33 0.10
C PHE A 96 -0.63 -12.35 1.10
N MET A 97 -1.83 -12.87 0.88
CA MET A 97 -2.49 -13.78 1.81
C MET A 97 -1.71 -15.08 2.08
N PRO A 98 -1.07 -15.75 1.09
CA PRO A 98 -0.15 -16.86 1.34
C PRO A 98 1.01 -16.50 2.27
N LEU A 99 1.60 -15.31 2.10
CA LEU A 99 2.70 -14.83 2.94
C LEU A 99 2.21 -14.54 4.37
N HIS A 100 1.04 -13.93 4.51
CA HIS A 100 0.40 -13.74 5.81
C HIS A 100 0.15 -15.08 6.52
N ARG A 101 -0.41 -16.08 5.82
CA ARG A 101 -0.60 -17.43 6.36
C ARG A 101 0.73 -18.08 6.75
N PHE A 102 1.80 -17.87 6.00
CA PHE A 102 3.13 -18.35 6.36
C PHE A 102 3.63 -17.70 7.65
N ALA A 103 3.50 -16.37 7.77
CA ALA A 103 3.91 -15.64 8.97
C ALA A 103 3.16 -16.12 10.23
N GLU A 104 1.85 -16.38 10.13
CA GLU A 104 1.05 -16.95 11.24
C GLU A 104 1.52 -18.35 11.65
N ARG A 105 1.99 -19.17 10.69
CA ARG A 105 2.58 -20.48 11.01
C ARG A 105 3.97 -20.34 11.62
N TRP A 106 4.78 -19.40 11.15
CA TRP A 106 6.16 -19.17 11.61
C TRP A 106 6.24 -18.54 13.00
N LYS A 107 5.25 -17.74 13.40
CA LYS A 107 5.15 -17.13 14.74
C LYS A 107 5.00 -18.18 15.87
N ARG A 108 4.71 -19.44 15.53
CA ARG A 108 4.61 -20.56 16.48
C ARG A 108 5.98 -21.10 16.87
#